data_AF-A0A1S2LLY3-F1
#
_entry.id   AF-A0A1S2LLY3-F1
#
_cell.length_a   1.000
_cell.length_b   1.000
_cell.length_c   1.000
_cell.angle_alpha   90.00
_cell.angle_beta   90.00
_cell.angle_gamma   90.00
#
_symmetry.space_group_name_H-M   'P 1'
#
loop_
_entity.id
_entity.type
_entity.pdbx_description
1 polymer ?
#
loop_
_entity_poly.entity_id
_entity_poly.type
_entity_poly.pdbx_seq_one_letter_code
_entity_poly.pdbx_strand_id
1 'polypeptide(L)'
;MTWSETDSENLAKAVSLLDELVSLVKGGNTINQHPPVASHSGQNLEQELFEKITDVYVDEEILKQAKSLKRKSGQRVSKNLTQVLVNFFAKILPNLQVSSHNQYVLFQKDNQPVALLRFQTDLGYTRGDVWYDHIQDVVNEAASIGVNSDRVFIMVGSMINSLDNAYIQDVLQQKGIPDNSELLSNKHKILFENFLKKYVANIPHLPNPEQQVFFLAKDVHPNPISFEIVSKNKAHPNITNFIDPSVTDLHEVLSNI
;
A
#
# COMPACT_ATOMS: atom_id res chain seq x y z
N MET A 1 53.10 33.17 9.44
CA MET A 1 51.65 33.15 9.71
C MET A 1 51.47 32.60 11.11
N THR A 2 51.09 33.45 12.05
CA THR A 2 50.79 33.06 13.43
C THR A 2 49.32 32.67 13.50
N TRP A 3 49.08 31.41 13.83
CA TRP A 3 47.74 30.86 14.06
C TRP A 3 47.08 31.60 15.22
N SER A 4 45.95 32.26 14.98
CA SER A 4 45.24 33.04 15.98
C SER A 4 44.20 32.19 16.73
N GLU A 5 43.76 32.64 17.90
CA GLU A 5 42.62 32.02 18.60
C GLU A 5 41.37 31.99 17.73
N THR A 6 41.16 33.04 16.92
CA THR A 6 40.07 33.11 15.95
C THR A 6 40.18 32.01 14.88
N ASP A 7 41.39 31.64 14.45
CA ASP A 7 41.60 30.54 13.52
C ASP A 7 41.25 29.19 14.16
N SER A 8 41.57 29.00 15.44
CA SER A 8 41.18 27.82 16.22
C SER A 8 39.67 27.71 16.40
N GLU A 9 38.99 28.82 16.71
CA GLU A 9 37.53 28.85 16.85
C GLU A 9 36.81 28.58 15.52
N ASN A 10 37.32 29.14 14.42
CA ASN A 10 36.80 28.90 13.08
C ASN A 10 37.00 27.45 12.66
N LEU A 11 38.13 26.84 12.98
CA LEU A 11 38.38 25.42 12.72
C LEU A 11 37.45 24.53 13.54
N ALA A 12 37.23 24.85 14.83
CA ALA A 12 36.32 24.11 15.68
C ALA A 12 34.87 24.18 15.19
N LYS A 13 34.43 25.36 14.72
CA LYS A 13 33.13 25.51 14.07
C LYS A 13 33.03 24.72 12.77
N ALA A 14 34.07 24.73 11.94
CA ALA A 14 34.10 23.98 10.69
C ALA A 14 34.04 22.45 10.94
N VAL A 15 34.76 21.95 11.95
CA VAL A 15 34.71 20.54 12.36
C VAL A 15 33.32 20.17 12.90
N SER A 16 32.71 21.01 13.73
CA SER A 16 31.34 20.81 14.22
C SER A 16 30.31 20.73 13.09
N LEU A 17 30.38 21.64 12.12
CA LEU A 17 29.49 21.64 10.95
C LEU A 17 29.74 20.43 10.05
N LEU A 18 30.99 19.95 9.94
CA LEU A 18 31.33 18.73 9.22
C LEU A 18 30.80 17.48 9.93
N ASP A 19 30.88 17.42 11.25
CA ASP A 19 30.29 16.33 12.04
C ASP A 19 28.76 16.32 11.93
N GLU A 20 28.12 17.49 11.90
CA GLU A 20 26.69 17.64 11.65
C GLU A 20 26.32 17.16 10.23
N LEU A 21 27.10 17.54 9.21
CA LEU A 21 26.93 17.08 7.83
C LEU A 21 27.18 15.56 7.68
N VAL A 22 28.20 15.03 8.35
CA VAL A 22 28.50 13.59 8.35
C VAL A 22 27.40 12.83 9.09
N SER A 23 26.80 13.39 10.13
CA SER A 23 25.63 12.83 10.80
C SER A 23 24.37 12.85 9.91
N LEU A 24 24.19 13.88 9.08
CA LEU A 24 23.12 13.97 8.08
C LEU A 24 23.31 12.99 6.92
N VAL A 25 24.55 12.76 6.47
CA VAL A 25 24.87 11.83 5.37
C VAL A 25 24.88 10.38 5.84
N LYS A 26 25.40 10.09 7.04
CA LYS A 26 25.29 8.76 7.68
C LYS A 26 23.87 8.49 8.19
N GLY A 27 23.10 9.54 8.45
CA GLY A 27 21.66 9.54 8.70
C GLY A 27 20.81 9.60 7.43
N GLY A 28 21.38 9.38 6.24
CA GLY A 28 20.67 9.31 4.95
C GLY A 28 19.68 8.14 4.80
N ASN A 29 19.06 7.72 5.89
CA ASN A 29 17.87 6.87 5.96
C ASN A 29 16.95 7.26 7.13
N THR A 30 16.98 8.51 7.61
CA THR A 30 15.96 9.04 8.53
C THR A 30 14.89 9.78 7.73
N ILE A 31 13.81 9.04 7.48
CA ILE A 31 12.47 9.57 7.22
C ILE A 31 12.21 10.69 8.24
N ASN A 32 11.68 11.83 7.76
CA ASN A 32 11.16 12.90 8.61
C ASN A 32 10.32 12.31 9.74
N GLN A 33 10.85 12.32 10.96
CA GLN A 33 10.08 11.99 12.13
C GLN A 33 9.15 13.18 12.43
N HIS A 34 7.97 13.15 11.81
CA HIS A 34 6.78 13.54 12.55
C HIS A 34 6.76 12.76 13.87
N PRO A 35 6.29 13.36 14.99
CA PRO A 35 6.26 12.66 16.27
C PRO A 35 5.60 11.29 16.07
N PRO A 36 6.14 10.20 16.64
CA PRO A 36 5.52 8.90 16.53
C PRO A 36 4.12 9.02 17.09
N VAL A 37 3.11 8.94 16.21
CA VAL A 37 1.73 8.74 16.62
C VAL A 37 1.77 7.45 17.42
N ALA A 38 1.45 7.57 18.71
CA ALA A 38 1.59 6.51 19.70
C ALA A 38 1.08 5.19 19.13
N SER A 39 1.94 4.16 19.09
CA SER A 39 1.53 2.82 18.71
C SER A 39 0.38 2.39 19.62
N HIS A 40 -0.83 2.40 19.08
CA HIS A 40 -2.02 1.93 19.78
C HIS A 40 -1.89 0.40 19.88
N SER A 41 -1.39 -0.07 21.02
CA SER A 41 -1.44 -1.48 21.41
C SER A 41 -2.91 -1.93 21.41
N GLY A 42 -3.36 -2.51 20.30
CA GLY A 42 -4.77 -2.87 20.07
C GLY A 42 -5.28 -2.67 18.62
N GLN A 43 -4.50 -2.08 17.71
CA GLN A 43 -4.89 -1.99 16.29
C GLN A 43 -4.73 -3.34 15.58
N ASN A 44 -5.71 -3.69 14.74
CA ASN A 44 -5.63 -4.87 13.86
C ASN A 44 -4.71 -4.60 12.66
N LEU A 45 -4.30 -5.66 11.95
CA LEU A 45 -3.34 -5.58 10.85
C LEU A 45 -3.86 -4.71 9.69
N GLU A 46 -5.17 -4.71 9.47
CA GLU A 46 -5.85 -3.94 8.44
C GLU A 46 -5.74 -2.43 8.71
N GLN A 47 -6.04 -2.00 9.94
CA GLN A 47 -5.91 -0.60 10.34
C GLN A 47 -4.45 -0.16 10.30
N GLU A 48 -3.53 -0.96 10.84
CA GLU A 48 -2.10 -0.63 10.79
C GLU A 48 -1.63 -0.46 9.33
N LEU A 49 -1.99 -1.38 8.44
CA LEU A 49 -1.59 -1.28 7.03
C LEU A 49 -2.23 -0.08 6.35
N PHE A 50 -3.52 0.17 6.58
CA PHE A 50 -4.23 1.29 5.97
C PHE A 50 -3.65 2.64 6.41
N GLU A 51 -3.30 2.80 7.68
CA GLU A 51 -2.66 4.00 8.21
C GLU A 51 -1.30 4.22 7.53
N LYS A 52 -0.46 3.19 7.45
CA LYS A 52 0.84 3.28 6.78
C LYS A 52 0.73 3.63 5.29
N ILE A 53 -0.27 3.08 4.59
CA ILE A 53 -0.57 3.44 3.21
C ILE A 53 -0.98 4.92 3.15
N THR A 54 -1.85 5.36 4.06
CA THR A 54 -2.32 6.75 4.16
C THR A 54 -1.18 7.71 4.42
N ASP A 55 -0.21 7.36 5.26
CA ASP A 55 0.96 8.17 5.57
C ASP A 55 1.78 8.50 4.31
N VAL A 56 1.92 7.55 3.38
CA VAL A 56 2.56 7.83 2.08
C VAL A 56 1.83 8.92 1.30
N TYR A 57 0.50 8.92 1.35
CA TYR A 57 -0.31 9.97 0.73
C TYR A 57 -0.30 11.28 1.53
N VAL A 58 -0.07 11.23 2.85
CA VAL A 58 0.08 12.42 3.71
C VAL A 58 1.41 13.11 3.38
N ASP A 59 2.51 12.38 3.35
CA ASP A 59 3.84 12.90 2.99
C ASP A 59 3.82 13.58 1.61
N GLU A 60 3.17 12.93 0.64
CA GLU A 60 3.07 13.48 -0.72
C GLU A 60 2.11 14.69 -0.78
N GLU A 61 1.09 14.76 0.08
CA GLU A 61 0.22 15.94 0.20
C GLU A 61 0.97 17.14 0.81
N ILE A 62 1.76 16.91 1.87
CA ILE A 62 2.64 17.92 2.46
C ILE A 62 3.60 18.45 1.41
N LEU A 63 4.26 17.55 0.65
CA LEU A 63 5.17 17.93 -0.41
C LEU A 63 4.47 18.72 -1.52
N LYS A 64 3.26 18.31 -1.91
CA LYS A 64 2.45 19.00 -2.91
C LYS A 64 2.17 20.44 -2.47
N GLN A 65 1.77 20.67 -1.22
CA GLN A 65 1.50 22.00 -0.69
C GLN A 65 2.77 22.84 -0.58
N ALA A 66 3.83 22.29 0.01
CA ALA A 66 5.13 22.97 0.16
C ALA A 66 5.72 23.43 -1.19
N LYS A 67 5.51 22.65 -2.26
CA LYS A 67 6.01 22.95 -3.61
C LYS A 67 4.96 23.56 -4.55
N SER A 68 3.77 23.92 -4.04
CA SER A 68 2.65 24.46 -4.83
C SER A 68 2.33 23.63 -6.09
N LEU A 69 2.41 22.30 -5.98
CA LEU A 69 2.13 21.39 -7.09
C LEU A 69 0.62 21.19 -7.27
N LYS A 70 0.19 21.01 -8.52
CA LYS A 70 -1.23 20.75 -8.82
C LYS A 70 -1.71 19.36 -8.40
N ARG A 71 -0.80 18.37 -8.37
CA ARG A 71 -1.12 16.97 -8.10
C ARG A 71 0.02 16.26 -7.37
N LYS A 72 -0.34 15.21 -6.62
CA LYS A 72 0.58 14.22 -6.07
C LYS A 72 1.29 13.47 -7.21
N SER A 73 2.55 13.07 -7.00
CA SER A 73 3.32 12.26 -7.96
C SER A 73 3.00 10.77 -7.80
N GLY A 74 2.35 10.18 -8.80
CA GLY A 74 2.06 8.74 -8.81
C GLY A 74 3.31 7.87 -8.74
N GLN A 75 4.42 8.28 -9.37
CA GLN A 75 5.68 7.53 -9.33
C GLN A 75 6.29 7.50 -7.92
N ARG A 76 6.30 8.63 -7.20
CA ARG A 76 6.81 8.67 -5.81
C ARG A 76 5.91 7.89 -4.87
N VAL A 77 4.60 8.07 -5.00
CA VAL A 77 3.61 7.31 -4.23
C VAL A 77 3.83 5.81 -4.43
N SER A 78 3.91 5.33 -5.68
CA SER A 78 4.12 3.90 -5.96
C SER A 78 5.41 3.36 -5.34
N LYS A 79 6.53 4.09 -5.48
CA LYS A 79 7.82 3.71 -4.90
C LYS A 79 7.75 3.63 -3.37
N ASN A 80 7.19 4.66 -2.72
CA ASN A 80 7.11 4.74 -1.27
C ASN A 80 6.11 3.70 -0.70
N LEU A 81 4.99 3.46 -1.37
CA LEU A 81 4.04 2.42 -1.02
C LEU A 81 4.68 1.04 -1.02
N THR A 82 5.46 0.72 -2.07
CA THR A 82 6.18 -0.57 -2.15
C THR A 82 7.10 -0.75 -0.93
N GLN A 83 7.87 0.29 -0.57
CA GLN A 83 8.76 0.22 0.59
C GLN A 83 8.00 0.06 1.91
N VAL A 84 6.88 0.78 2.07
CA VAL A 84 6.02 0.65 3.25
C VAL A 84 5.47 -0.76 3.40
N LEU A 85 5.03 -1.37 2.30
CA LEU A 85 4.54 -2.75 2.29
C LEU A 85 5.64 -3.74 2.65
N VAL A 86 6.84 -3.59 2.06
CA VAL A 86 8.00 -4.42 2.41
C VAL A 86 8.28 -4.36 3.91
N ASN A 87 8.33 -3.15 4.48
CA ASN A 87 8.59 -2.97 5.91
C ASN A 87 7.48 -3.55 6.79
N PHE A 88 6.22 -3.38 6.38
CA PHE A 88 5.07 -3.93 7.10
C PHE A 88 5.11 -5.46 7.14
N PHE A 89 5.27 -6.10 5.99
CA PHE A 89 5.31 -7.56 5.91
C PHE A 89 6.56 -8.15 6.56
N ALA A 90 7.74 -7.51 6.43
CA ALA A 90 8.95 -7.93 7.14
C ALA A 90 8.78 -7.95 8.67
N LYS A 91 7.99 -7.01 9.21
CA LYS A 91 7.68 -6.95 10.65
C LYS A 91 6.80 -8.12 11.09
N ILE A 92 5.77 -8.46 10.31
CA ILE A 92 4.76 -9.45 10.71
C ILE A 92 5.08 -10.88 10.26
N LEU A 93 5.99 -11.08 9.30
CA LEU A 93 6.45 -12.39 8.80
C LEU A 93 7.95 -12.59 9.05
N PRO A 94 8.41 -12.73 10.31
CA PRO A 94 9.84 -12.81 10.65
C PRO A 94 10.54 -14.08 10.12
N ASN A 95 9.77 -15.07 9.67
CA ASN A 95 10.25 -16.29 9.02
C ASN A 95 10.59 -16.11 7.53
N LEU A 96 10.24 -14.96 6.93
CA LEU A 96 10.48 -14.65 5.53
C LEU A 96 11.37 -13.42 5.39
N GLN A 97 12.25 -13.45 4.39
CA GLN A 97 12.92 -12.24 3.91
C GLN A 97 11.96 -11.53 2.96
N VAL A 98 11.69 -10.25 3.21
CA VAL A 98 10.78 -9.45 2.39
C VAL A 98 11.57 -8.34 1.71
N SER A 99 11.43 -8.22 0.39
CA SER A 99 12.13 -7.24 -0.42
C SER A 99 11.23 -6.69 -1.52
N SER A 100 11.68 -5.65 -2.22
CA SER A 100 10.98 -5.12 -3.39
C SER A 100 11.61 -5.65 -4.68
N HIS A 101 10.79 -6.05 -5.63
CA HIS A 101 11.20 -6.45 -6.98
C HIS A 101 10.25 -5.78 -7.97
N ASN A 102 10.72 -4.93 -8.89
CA ASN A 102 9.87 -4.29 -9.92
C ASN A 102 8.53 -3.66 -9.43
N GLN A 103 8.49 -3.05 -8.23
CA GLN A 103 7.27 -2.53 -7.57
C GLN A 103 6.28 -3.60 -7.06
N TYR A 104 6.76 -4.82 -6.90
CA TYR A 104 6.11 -5.92 -6.18
C TYR A 104 6.79 -6.13 -4.84
N VAL A 105 6.08 -6.77 -3.91
CA VAL A 105 6.64 -7.26 -2.66
C VAL A 105 7.01 -8.72 -2.88
N LEU A 106 8.30 -9.02 -2.82
CA LEU A 106 8.86 -10.35 -2.98
C LEU A 106 9.10 -10.96 -1.59
N PHE A 107 8.63 -12.19 -1.41
CA PHE A 107 8.89 -12.99 -0.22
C PHE A 107 9.88 -14.10 -0.54
N GLN A 108 10.87 -14.28 0.31
CA GLN A 108 11.91 -15.29 0.15
C GLN A 108 12.12 -16.09 1.43
N LYS A 109 12.45 -17.37 1.26
CA LYS A 109 12.85 -18.29 2.33
C LYS A 109 14.14 -18.96 1.91
N ASP A 110 15.16 -18.94 2.77
CA ASP A 110 16.49 -19.47 2.45
C ASP A 110 17.06 -18.93 1.10
N ASN A 111 16.87 -17.63 0.86
CA ASN A 111 17.22 -16.90 -0.36
C ASN A 111 16.51 -17.36 -1.66
N GLN A 112 15.47 -18.21 -1.57
CA GLN A 112 14.65 -18.60 -2.71
C GLN A 112 13.34 -17.80 -2.76
N PRO A 113 12.92 -17.27 -3.92
CA PRO A 113 11.58 -16.71 -4.12
C PRO A 113 10.49 -17.71 -3.78
N VAL A 114 9.58 -17.36 -2.86
CA VAL A 114 8.47 -18.24 -2.45
C VAL A 114 7.09 -17.66 -2.72
N ALA A 115 6.97 -16.34 -2.80
CA ALA A 115 5.71 -15.67 -3.13
C ALA A 115 5.95 -14.26 -3.68
N LEU A 116 4.98 -13.74 -4.43
CA LEU A 116 4.96 -12.37 -4.94
C LEU A 116 3.62 -11.71 -4.63
N LEU A 117 3.64 -10.50 -4.05
CA LEU A 117 2.44 -9.70 -3.81
C LEU A 117 2.46 -8.43 -4.68
N ARG A 118 1.37 -8.23 -5.42
CA ARG A 118 1.05 -6.95 -6.07
C ARG A 118 0.04 -6.17 -5.24
N PHE A 119 0.41 -4.96 -4.83
CA PHE A 119 -0.54 -4.01 -4.25
C PHE A 119 -0.96 -2.97 -5.28
N GLN A 120 -2.25 -2.66 -5.32
CA GLN A 120 -2.81 -1.52 -6.05
C GLN A 120 -3.68 -0.71 -5.10
N THR A 121 -3.56 0.61 -5.09
CA THR A 121 -4.40 1.44 -4.22
C THR A 121 -5.88 1.32 -4.58
N ASP A 122 -6.19 1.30 -5.88
CA ASP A 122 -7.53 1.18 -6.45
C ASP A 122 -7.41 0.64 -7.90
N LEU A 123 -8.54 0.25 -8.50
CA LEU A 123 -8.60 -0.29 -9.87
C LEU A 123 -8.98 0.77 -10.92
N GLY A 124 -8.91 2.07 -10.63
CA GLY A 124 -9.47 3.12 -11.49
C GLY A 124 -9.01 3.07 -12.96
N TYR A 125 -7.77 2.64 -13.22
CA TYR A 125 -7.21 2.45 -14.57
C TYR A 125 -7.21 1.00 -15.06
N THR A 126 -7.56 0.04 -14.20
CA THR A 126 -7.47 -1.41 -14.46
C THR A 126 -8.77 -2.13 -14.07
N ARG A 127 -9.92 -1.47 -14.22
CA ARG A 127 -11.25 -2.02 -13.92
C ARG A 127 -11.84 -2.77 -15.12
N GLY A 128 -12.80 -3.66 -14.85
CA GLY A 128 -13.42 -4.49 -15.88
C GLY A 128 -12.42 -5.50 -16.44
N ASP A 129 -12.47 -5.79 -17.74
CA ASP A 129 -11.62 -6.83 -18.34
C ASP A 129 -10.11 -6.53 -18.24
N VAL A 130 -9.72 -5.25 -18.23
CA VAL A 130 -8.32 -4.82 -18.05
C VAL A 130 -7.74 -5.31 -16.73
N TRP A 131 -8.58 -5.58 -15.74
CA TRP A 131 -8.15 -6.19 -14.49
C TRP A 131 -7.47 -7.54 -14.72
N TYR A 132 -8.10 -8.39 -15.52
CA TYR A 132 -7.63 -9.75 -15.74
C TYR A 132 -6.32 -9.78 -16.54
N ASP A 133 -6.18 -8.90 -17.53
CA ASP A 133 -4.91 -8.69 -18.23
C ASP A 133 -3.80 -8.29 -17.24
N HIS A 134 -4.10 -7.38 -16.31
CA HIS A 134 -3.12 -6.98 -15.30
C HIS A 134 -2.73 -8.13 -14.38
N ILE A 135 -3.68 -8.99 -13.97
CA ILE A 135 -3.37 -10.19 -13.19
C ILE A 135 -2.44 -11.11 -13.96
N GLN A 136 -2.68 -11.29 -15.26
CA GLN A 136 -1.82 -12.11 -16.11
C GLN A 136 -0.38 -11.57 -16.12
N ASP A 137 -0.21 -10.25 -16.21
CA ASP A 137 1.12 -9.62 -16.13
C ASP A 137 1.82 -9.92 -14.79
N VAL A 138 1.09 -9.89 -13.66
CA VAL A 138 1.66 -10.24 -12.35
C VAL A 138 2.11 -11.71 -12.32
N VAL A 139 1.30 -12.62 -12.86
CA VAL A 139 1.65 -14.05 -12.94
C VAL A 139 2.87 -14.28 -13.82
N ASN A 140 2.96 -13.58 -14.95
CA ASN A 140 4.11 -13.65 -15.84
C ASN A 140 5.39 -13.13 -15.17
N GLU A 141 5.29 -12.02 -14.42
CA GLU A 141 6.41 -11.49 -13.65
C GLU A 141 6.87 -12.49 -12.57
N ALA A 142 5.93 -13.07 -11.83
CA ALA A 142 6.22 -14.09 -10.82
C ALA A 142 6.93 -15.31 -11.42
N ALA A 143 6.45 -15.80 -12.56
CA ALA A 143 7.08 -16.91 -13.28
C ALA A 143 8.51 -16.58 -13.73
N SER A 144 8.79 -15.32 -14.13
CA SER A 144 10.12 -14.88 -14.55
C SER A 144 11.19 -14.99 -13.44
N ILE A 145 10.76 -15.00 -12.18
CA ILE A 145 11.63 -15.15 -10.99
C ILE A 145 11.42 -16.48 -10.28
N GLY A 146 10.73 -17.45 -10.90
CA GLY A 146 10.55 -18.81 -10.39
C GLY A 146 9.45 -18.97 -9.33
N VAL A 147 8.55 -17.99 -9.18
CA VAL A 147 7.39 -18.09 -8.29
C VAL A 147 6.19 -18.68 -9.07
N ASN A 148 5.61 -19.75 -8.54
CA ASN A 148 4.43 -20.40 -9.13
C ASN A 148 3.17 -19.54 -9.00
N SER A 149 2.22 -19.72 -9.92
CA SER A 149 0.98 -18.92 -9.96
C SER A 149 0.07 -19.11 -8.74
N ASP A 150 0.19 -20.21 -8.00
CA ASP A 150 -0.51 -20.45 -6.71
C ASP A 150 0.10 -19.66 -5.53
N ARG A 151 1.27 -19.04 -5.74
CA ARG A 151 1.97 -18.17 -4.78
C ARG A 151 2.02 -16.70 -5.21
N VAL A 152 1.12 -16.34 -6.13
CA VAL A 152 0.88 -14.95 -6.53
C VAL A 152 -0.28 -14.40 -5.73
N PHE A 153 -0.06 -13.27 -5.08
CA PHE A 153 -1.04 -12.58 -4.25
C PHE A 153 -1.29 -11.18 -4.78
N ILE A 154 -2.52 -10.72 -4.66
CA ILE A 154 -2.93 -9.38 -5.09
C ILE A 154 -3.75 -8.74 -3.99
N MET A 155 -3.46 -7.47 -3.71
CA MET A 155 -4.22 -6.67 -2.75
C MET A 155 -4.67 -5.35 -3.37
N VAL A 156 -5.96 -5.07 -3.25
CA VAL A 156 -6.57 -3.79 -3.65
C VAL A 156 -6.87 -2.97 -2.41
N GLY A 157 -6.26 -1.80 -2.29
CA GLY A 157 -6.33 -0.94 -1.11
C GLY A 157 -7.71 -0.32 -0.86
N SER A 158 -8.46 -0.04 -1.92
CA SER A 158 -9.75 0.65 -1.85
C SER A 158 -10.67 0.23 -2.98
N MET A 159 -11.95 0.06 -2.66
CA MET A 159 -13.00 -0.12 -3.65
C MET A 159 -13.57 1.21 -4.19
N ILE A 160 -13.18 2.34 -3.58
CA ILE A 160 -13.43 3.66 -4.18
C ILE A 160 -12.65 3.73 -5.50
N ASN A 161 -13.34 4.09 -6.58
CA ASN A 161 -12.84 4.12 -7.96
C ASN A 161 -12.57 2.76 -8.61
N SER A 162 -12.78 1.64 -7.88
CA SER A 162 -12.53 0.30 -8.41
C SER A 162 -13.76 -0.35 -9.07
N LEU A 163 -14.90 0.33 -9.01
CA LEU A 163 -16.20 -0.18 -9.46
C LEU A 163 -16.60 0.40 -10.81
N ASP A 164 -17.08 -0.46 -11.71
CA ASP A 164 -17.73 -0.09 -12.97
C ASP A 164 -19.14 -0.66 -13.00
N ASN A 165 -20.15 0.20 -13.06
CA ASN A 165 -21.55 -0.20 -12.95
C ASN A 165 -22.02 -1.11 -14.08
N ALA A 166 -21.53 -0.91 -15.31
CA ALA A 166 -21.90 -1.78 -16.43
C ALA A 166 -21.32 -3.17 -16.22
N TYR A 167 -20.07 -3.22 -15.76
CA TYR A 167 -19.39 -4.47 -15.45
C TYR A 167 -20.00 -5.21 -14.26
N ILE A 168 -20.39 -4.51 -13.20
CA ILE A 168 -21.07 -5.11 -12.04
C ILE A 168 -22.39 -5.77 -12.45
N GLN A 169 -23.17 -5.11 -13.31
CA GLN A 169 -24.43 -5.66 -13.82
C GLN A 169 -24.19 -6.95 -14.61
N ASP A 170 -23.12 -7.00 -15.40
CA ASP A 170 -22.73 -8.20 -16.14
C ASP A 170 -22.29 -9.34 -15.21
N VAL A 171 -21.37 -9.08 -14.26
CA VAL A 171 -20.93 -10.09 -13.28
C VAL A 171 -22.10 -10.64 -12.45
N LEU A 172 -23.02 -9.77 -12.03
CA LEU A 172 -24.19 -10.17 -11.25
C LEU A 172 -25.31 -10.78 -12.10
N GLN A 173 -25.30 -10.57 -13.42
CA GLN A 173 -26.41 -10.88 -14.34
C GLN A 173 -27.72 -10.21 -13.87
N GLN A 174 -27.62 -8.97 -13.41
CA GLN A 174 -28.74 -8.21 -12.84
C GLN A 174 -28.72 -6.75 -13.33
N LYS A 175 -29.89 -6.23 -13.72
CA LYS A 175 -30.07 -4.81 -14.07
C LYS A 175 -30.51 -3.98 -12.86
N GLY A 176 -30.35 -2.66 -12.96
CA GLY A 176 -30.83 -1.73 -11.94
C GLY A 176 -30.03 -1.78 -10.64
N ILE A 177 -28.74 -2.08 -10.75
CA ILE A 177 -27.81 -2.01 -9.62
C ILE A 177 -27.65 -0.53 -9.20
N PRO A 178 -27.60 -0.23 -7.89
CA PRO A 178 -27.33 1.13 -7.40
C PRO A 178 -26.05 1.73 -7.98
N ASP A 179 -25.87 3.04 -7.86
CA ASP A 179 -24.57 3.63 -8.19
C ASP A 179 -23.45 3.13 -7.26
N ASN A 180 -22.20 3.29 -7.70
CA ASN A 180 -21.03 2.85 -6.94
C ASN A 180 -21.01 3.36 -5.49
N SER A 181 -21.45 4.60 -5.25
CA SER A 181 -21.44 5.18 -3.91
C SER A 181 -22.49 4.53 -3.01
N GLU A 182 -23.68 4.25 -3.55
CA GLU A 182 -24.73 3.57 -2.80
C GLU A 182 -24.36 2.09 -2.59
N LEU A 183 -23.79 1.42 -3.59
CA LEU A 183 -23.36 0.00 -3.50
C LEU A 183 -22.34 -0.22 -2.38
N LEU A 184 -21.43 0.73 -2.17
CA LEU A 184 -20.44 0.67 -1.09
C LEU A 184 -21.03 0.92 0.31
N SER A 185 -22.27 1.41 0.42
CA SER A 185 -22.93 1.62 1.72
C SER A 185 -23.30 0.31 2.42
N ASN A 186 -23.59 0.39 3.73
CA ASN A 186 -24.04 -0.77 4.52
C ASN A 186 -25.40 -1.31 4.07
N LYS A 187 -26.25 -0.49 3.46
CA LYS A 187 -27.56 -0.89 2.92
C LYS A 187 -27.44 -2.00 1.87
N HIS A 188 -26.36 -1.98 1.08
CA HIS A 188 -26.14 -2.92 -0.02
C HIS A 188 -24.98 -3.89 0.23
N LYS A 189 -24.62 -4.13 1.50
CA LYS A 189 -23.51 -5.02 1.90
C LYS A 189 -23.57 -6.39 1.22
N ILE A 190 -24.72 -7.06 1.27
CA ILE A 190 -24.92 -8.39 0.66
C ILE A 190 -24.71 -8.36 -0.85
N LEU A 191 -25.21 -7.31 -1.52
CA LEU A 191 -25.07 -7.16 -2.98
C LEU A 191 -23.61 -6.95 -3.37
N PHE A 192 -22.89 -6.11 -2.62
CA PHE A 192 -21.46 -5.87 -2.80
C PHE A 192 -20.62 -7.14 -2.56
N GLU A 193 -20.88 -7.88 -1.48
CA GLU A 193 -20.18 -9.14 -1.18
C GLU A 193 -20.41 -10.20 -2.27
N ASN A 194 -21.65 -10.32 -2.78
CA ASN A 194 -21.97 -11.22 -3.88
C ASN A 194 -21.24 -10.82 -5.17
N PHE A 195 -21.17 -9.51 -5.48
CA PHE A 195 -20.39 -9.01 -6.59
C PHE A 195 -18.92 -9.39 -6.43
N LEU A 196 -18.32 -9.08 -5.29
CA LEU A 196 -16.90 -9.32 -5.04
C LEU A 196 -16.53 -10.79 -5.16
N LYS A 197 -17.36 -11.68 -4.59
CA LYS A 197 -17.18 -13.13 -4.69
C LYS A 197 -17.16 -13.60 -6.15
N LYS A 198 -18.16 -13.21 -6.95
CA LYS A 198 -18.21 -13.58 -8.38
C LYS A 198 -17.07 -12.95 -9.17
N TYR A 199 -16.72 -11.71 -8.86
CA TYR A 199 -15.64 -10.97 -9.53
C TYR A 199 -14.29 -11.65 -9.36
N VAL A 200 -13.99 -12.11 -8.14
CA VAL A 200 -12.78 -12.87 -7.81
C VAL A 200 -12.81 -14.26 -8.43
N ALA A 201 -13.92 -14.99 -8.31
CA ALA A 201 -14.05 -16.35 -8.84
C ALA A 201 -13.87 -16.43 -10.37
N ASN A 202 -14.11 -15.34 -11.09
CA ASN A 202 -13.97 -15.26 -12.55
C ASN A 202 -12.53 -14.98 -13.02
N ILE A 203 -11.54 -14.84 -12.13
CA ILE A 203 -10.15 -14.58 -12.51
C ILE A 203 -9.53 -15.85 -13.12
N PRO A 204 -9.19 -15.86 -14.43
CA PRO A 204 -8.78 -17.11 -15.09
C PRO A 204 -7.30 -17.47 -14.90
N HIS A 205 -6.49 -16.51 -14.45
CA HIS A 205 -5.03 -16.65 -14.40
C HIS A 205 -4.48 -17.13 -13.05
N LEU A 206 -5.34 -17.21 -12.03
CA LEU A 206 -4.97 -17.68 -10.69
C LEU A 206 -5.65 -19.03 -10.44
N PRO A 207 -4.93 -20.03 -9.90
CA PRO A 207 -5.50 -21.34 -9.64
C PRO A 207 -6.53 -21.33 -8.50
N ASN A 208 -6.34 -20.45 -7.50
CA ASN A 208 -7.23 -20.31 -6.34
C ASN A 208 -7.53 -18.83 -6.05
N PRO A 209 -8.27 -18.11 -6.92
CA PRO A 209 -8.44 -16.65 -6.81
C PRO A 209 -8.96 -16.18 -5.44
N GLU A 210 -9.88 -16.93 -4.82
CA GLU A 210 -10.45 -16.61 -3.50
C GLU A 210 -9.43 -16.62 -2.35
N GLN A 211 -8.28 -17.28 -2.53
CA GLN A 211 -7.17 -17.31 -1.56
C GLN A 211 -5.99 -16.41 -1.98
N GLN A 212 -6.12 -15.74 -3.13
CA GLN A 212 -5.02 -15.02 -3.77
C GLN A 212 -5.33 -13.53 -3.98
N VAL A 213 -6.59 -13.12 -3.92
CA VAL A 213 -7.02 -11.73 -4.11
C VAL A 213 -7.71 -11.20 -2.87
N PHE A 214 -7.14 -10.12 -2.32
CA PHE A 214 -7.55 -9.49 -1.07
C PHE A 214 -7.98 -8.06 -1.31
N PHE A 215 -8.93 -7.59 -0.52
CA PHE A 215 -9.41 -6.21 -0.58
C PHE A 215 -9.28 -5.61 0.82
N LEU A 216 -8.71 -4.41 0.91
CA LEU A 216 -8.49 -3.77 2.21
C LEU A 216 -9.74 -3.00 2.64
N ALA A 217 -10.04 -1.90 1.96
CA ALA A 217 -11.11 -0.99 2.39
C ALA A 217 -12.26 -0.89 1.38
N LYS A 218 -13.49 -0.89 1.91
CA LYS A 218 -14.72 -0.78 1.12
C LYS A 218 -15.01 0.65 0.66
N ASP A 219 -15.12 1.57 1.60
CA ASP A 219 -15.73 2.89 1.39
C ASP A 219 -14.80 4.05 1.76
N VAL A 220 -13.50 3.78 1.87
CA VAL A 220 -12.48 4.79 2.16
C VAL A 220 -11.27 4.62 1.25
N HIS A 221 -10.62 5.75 0.95
CA HIS A 221 -9.47 5.83 0.06
C HIS A 221 -8.38 6.71 0.68
N PRO A 222 -7.10 6.30 0.65
CA PRO A 222 -6.02 7.03 1.33
C PRO A 222 -5.80 8.45 0.79
N ASN A 223 -5.94 8.67 -0.53
CA ASN A 223 -5.73 9.99 -1.14
C ASN A 223 -6.68 11.11 -0.62
N PRO A 224 -8.02 10.96 -0.59
CA PRO A 224 -8.90 11.94 0.05
C PRO A 224 -8.62 12.12 1.55
N ILE A 225 -8.35 11.03 2.28
CA ILE A 225 -8.04 11.07 3.72
C ILE A 225 -6.78 11.90 3.97
N SER A 226 -5.74 11.74 3.14
CA SER A 226 -4.51 12.50 3.33
C SER A 226 -4.70 14.00 3.13
N PHE A 227 -5.59 14.41 2.22
CA PHE A 227 -5.99 15.81 2.10
C PHE A 227 -6.70 16.31 3.36
N GLU A 228 -7.59 15.51 3.96
CA GLU A 228 -8.27 15.88 5.19
C GLU A 228 -7.31 16.01 6.38
N ILE A 229 -6.36 15.09 6.51
CA ILE A 229 -5.33 15.12 7.56
C ILE A 229 -4.51 16.41 7.43
N VAL A 230 -3.92 16.65 6.26
CA VAL A 230 -2.99 17.78 6.07
C VAL A 230 -3.72 19.12 6.04
N SER A 231 -4.82 19.23 5.29
CA SER A 231 -5.46 20.53 5.01
C SER A 231 -6.51 20.91 6.05
N LYS A 232 -7.07 19.93 6.77
CA LYS A 232 -8.11 20.16 7.78
C LYS A 232 -7.65 19.76 9.18
N ASN A 233 -6.36 19.40 9.35
CA ASN A 233 -5.76 18.98 10.63
C ASN A 233 -6.58 17.88 11.33
N LYS A 234 -7.07 16.89 10.57
CA LYS A 234 -7.79 15.74 11.11
C LYS A 234 -6.82 14.64 11.53
N ALA A 235 -7.20 13.87 12.54
CA ALA A 235 -6.53 12.62 12.87
C ALA A 235 -6.81 11.53 11.81
N HIS A 236 -6.04 10.45 11.83
CA HIS A 236 -6.36 9.25 11.06
C HIS A 236 -7.76 8.73 11.44
N PRO A 237 -8.58 8.33 10.45
CA PRO A 237 -9.86 7.72 10.75
C PRO A 237 -9.65 6.31 11.31
N ASN A 238 -10.44 5.96 12.32
CA ASN A 238 -10.58 4.57 12.75
C ASN A 238 -11.53 3.84 11.80
N ILE A 239 -11.02 2.95 10.96
CA ILE A 239 -11.81 2.23 9.96
C ILE A 239 -12.29 0.92 10.57
N THR A 240 -13.58 0.66 10.41
CA THR A 240 -14.24 -0.51 11.00
C THR A 240 -14.86 -1.45 9.96
N ASN A 241 -14.87 -1.04 8.69
CA ASN A 241 -15.50 -1.76 7.57
C ASN A 241 -14.46 -2.27 6.57
N PHE A 242 -13.45 -3.00 7.07
CA PHE A 242 -12.55 -3.75 6.20
C PHE A 242 -13.28 -4.91 5.51
N ILE A 243 -12.71 -5.41 4.41
CA ILE A 243 -13.30 -6.48 3.61
C ILE A 243 -12.62 -7.81 3.94
N ASP A 244 -13.40 -8.87 4.04
CA ASP A 244 -12.93 -10.25 4.17
C ASP A 244 -12.86 -10.92 2.77
N PRO A 245 -11.85 -11.75 2.46
CA PRO A 245 -10.65 -11.99 3.27
C PRO A 245 -9.71 -10.77 3.28
N SER A 246 -9.04 -10.56 4.41
CA SER A 246 -8.33 -9.34 4.76
C SER A 246 -6.80 -9.52 4.81
N VAL A 247 -6.10 -8.51 5.35
CA VAL A 247 -4.64 -8.57 5.60
C VAL A 247 -4.29 -9.71 6.56
N THR A 248 -5.16 -9.97 7.54
CA THR A 248 -4.99 -11.07 8.50
C THR A 248 -4.99 -12.43 7.80
N ASP A 249 -5.91 -12.66 6.86
CA ASP A 249 -5.95 -13.90 6.07
C ASP A 249 -4.70 -14.04 5.19
N LEU A 250 -4.27 -12.96 4.53
CA LEU A 250 -3.02 -12.98 3.74
C LEU A 250 -1.80 -13.31 4.62
N HIS A 251 -1.73 -12.74 5.82
CA HIS A 251 -0.67 -13.05 6.78
C HIS A 251 -0.67 -14.53 7.16
N GLU A 252 -1.85 -15.13 7.41
CA GLU A 252 -1.95 -16.56 7.71
C GLU A 252 -1.50 -17.43 6.53
N VAL A 253 -1.92 -17.11 5.30
CA VAL A 253 -1.50 -17.84 4.10
C VAL A 253 0.02 -17.77 3.93
N LEU A 254 0.63 -16.59 4.09
CA LEU A 254 2.08 -16.40 3.94
C LEU A 254 2.88 -17.03 5.09
N SER A 255 2.35 -17.05 6.30
CA SER A 255 3.00 -17.66 7.47
C SER A 255 3.20 -19.17 7.32
N ASN A 256 2.34 -19.81 6.52
CA ASN A 256 2.36 -21.25 6.28
C ASN A 256 3.26 -21.68 5.08
N ILE A 257 4.07 -20.75 4.54
CA ILE A 257 5.05 -21.00 3.48
C ILE A 257 6.43 -21.31 4.08
#